data_AF-A0A1I5NSS2-F1
#
_entry.id   AF-A0A1I5NSS2-F1
#
_cell.length_a   1.000
_cell.length_b   1.000
_cell.length_c   1.000
_cell.angle_alpha   90.00
_cell.angle_beta   90.00
_cell.angle_gamma   90.00
#
_symmetry.space_group_name_H-M   'P 1'
#
loop_
_entity.id
_entity.type
_entity.pdbx_description
1 polymer ?
#
loop_
_entity_poly.entity_id
_entity_poly.type
_entity_poly.pdbx_seq_one_letter_code
_entity_poly.pdbx_strand_id
1 'polypeptide(L)'
;MSEKTPFPENVPGDFYVEDGCCLSCGMPMTEAPELFAYAPDGHCYVKRQPSSAKEMWQMIGALTVQDVDCIRYKGKNRVVQIRLIGVGEGDQCDHLPRDLKSLSDEVKADRSGLK
;
A
#
# COMPACT_ATOMS: atom_id res chain seq x y z
N MET A 1 15.34 3.89 11.86
CA MET A 1 14.56 3.60 10.64
C MET A 1 13.97 4.92 10.20
N SER A 2 14.33 5.39 9.00
CA SER A 2 13.84 6.68 8.51
C SER A 2 12.31 6.68 8.45
N GLU A 3 11.72 7.77 8.91
CA GLU A 3 10.29 8.00 8.82
C GLU A 3 9.87 8.05 7.35
N LYS A 4 8.82 7.31 7.02
CA LYS A 4 8.29 7.19 5.66
C LYS A 4 7.53 8.48 5.33
N THR A 5 8.04 9.22 4.34
CA THR A 5 7.49 10.54 3.99
C THR A 5 6.54 10.39 2.80
N PRO A 6 5.27 10.83 2.89
CA PRO A 6 4.37 10.84 1.73
C PRO A 6 4.83 11.83 0.66
N PHE A 7 4.75 11.45 -0.61
CA PHE A 7 4.95 12.37 -1.73
C PHE A 7 3.90 13.51 -1.70
N PRO A 8 4.27 14.78 -1.94
CA PRO A 8 3.41 15.93 -1.66
C PRO A 8 2.05 15.95 -2.39
N GLU A 9 1.97 15.35 -3.56
CA GLU A 9 0.79 15.30 -4.43
C GLU A 9 -0.25 14.27 -3.97
N ASN A 10 0.12 13.36 -3.04
CA ASN A 10 -0.86 12.47 -2.44
C ASN A 10 -1.97 13.28 -1.77
N VAL A 11 -3.22 12.91 -2.05
CA VAL A 11 -4.35 13.49 -1.30
C VAL A 11 -4.28 13.08 0.17
N PRO A 12 -4.78 13.91 1.10
CA PRO A 12 -4.88 13.55 2.50
C PRO A 12 -5.64 12.23 2.70
N GLY A 13 -5.09 11.34 3.51
CA GLY A 13 -5.72 10.06 3.85
C GLY A 13 -4.73 9.02 4.36
N ASP A 14 -5.20 7.79 4.48
CA ASP A 14 -4.45 6.69 5.08
C ASP A 14 -3.50 6.00 4.09
N PHE A 15 -3.87 5.95 2.81
CA PHE A 15 -3.01 5.40 1.75
C PHE A 15 -2.20 6.51 1.10
N TYR A 16 -0.94 6.23 0.80
CA TYR A 16 -0.05 7.17 0.13
C TYR A 16 1.06 6.44 -0.63
N VAL A 17 1.67 7.13 -1.58
CA VAL A 17 2.96 6.71 -2.16
C VAL A 17 4.08 7.47 -1.47
N GLU A 18 5.10 6.74 -1.01
CA GLU A 18 6.30 7.29 -0.40
C GLU A 18 7.11 8.15 -1.40
N ASP A 19 7.58 9.30 -0.91
CA ASP A 19 8.42 10.21 -1.67
C ASP A 19 9.77 9.57 -2.03
N GLY A 20 10.22 9.80 -3.26
CA GLY A 20 11.49 9.27 -3.79
C GLY A 20 11.57 7.75 -3.96
N CYS A 21 10.48 7.00 -3.72
CA CYS A 21 10.46 5.54 -3.85
C CYS A 21 9.99 5.06 -5.23
N CYS A 22 9.08 5.80 -5.87
CA CYS A 22 8.41 5.41 -7.11
C CYS A 22 9.39 5.16 -8.28
N LEU A 23 9.15 4.07 -9.03
CA LEU A 23 9.89 3.72 -10.26
C LEU A 23 9.10 3.99 -11.55
N SER A 24 7.93 4.63 -11.46
CA SER A 24 7.06 4.93 -12.60
C SER A 24 6.67 3.71 -13.47
N CYS A 25 6.49 2.53 -12.84
CA CYS A 25 6.27 1.26 -13.55
C CYS A 25 4.87 1.08 -14.17
N GLY A 26 3.89 1.91 -13.82
CA GLY A 26 2.53 1.85 -14.37
C GLY A 26 1.58 0.88 -13.65
N MET A 27 2.10 -0.07 -12.88
CA MET A 27 1.27 -1.11 -12.24
C MET A 27 0.13 -0.57 -11.36
N PRO A 28 0.34 0.45 -10.50
CA PRO A 28 -0.75 0.98 -9.66
C PRO A 28 -1.91 1.59 -10.47
N MET A 29 -1.61 2.19 -11.63
CA MET A 29 -2.62 2.77 -12.52
C MET A 29 -3.36 1.72 -13.35
N THR A 30 -2.71 0.61 -13.69
CA THR A 30 -3.39 -0.53 -14.33
C THR A 30 -4.40 -1.16 -13.39
N GLU A 31 -4.03 -1.36 -12.12
CA GLU A 31 -4.88 -2.02 -11.13
C GLU A 31 -5.99 -1.11 -10.58
N ALA A 32 -5.65 0.15 -10.31
CA ALA A 32 -6.54 1.12 -9.69
C ALA A 32 -6.50 2.50 -10.38
N PRO A 33 -6.91 2.61 -11.65
CA PRO A 33 -6.78 3.84 -12.46
C PRO A 33 -7.51 5.04 -11.86
N GLU A 34 -8.56 4.80 -11.07
CA GLU A 34 -9.34 5.86 -10.42
C GLU A 34 -8.74 6.38 -9.11
N LEU A 35 -7.71 5.69 -8.58
CA LEU A 35 -7.09 6.02 -7.28
C LEU A 35 -5.68 6.59 -7.42
N PHE A 36 -5.01 6.33 -8.55
CA PHE A 36 -3.65 6.79 -8.82
C PHE A 36 -3.57 7.74 -10.04
N ALA A 37 -2.52 8.56 -10.05
CA ALA A 37 -2.08 9.35 -11.19
C ALA A 37 -0.57 9.57 -11.14
N TYR A 38 -0.02 10.12 -12.22
CA TYR A 38 1.36 10.61 -12.29
C TYR A 38 1.42 12.11 -12.10
N ALA A 39 2.39 12.56 -11.31
CA ALA A 39 2.81 13.96 -11.28
C ALA A 39 3.59 14.30 -12.56
N PRO A 40 3.81 15.60 -12.87
CA PRO A 40 4.50 16.02 -14.09
C PRO A 40 5.92 15.44 -14.25
N ASP A 41 6.58 15.11 -13.15
CA ASP A 41 7.92 14.49 -13.11
C ASP A 41 7.90 12.96 -13.24
N GLY A 42 6.70 12.36 -13.32
CA GLY A 42 6.51 10.92 -13.46
C GLY A 42 6.39 10.15 -12.15
N HIS A 43 6.48 10.80 -10.98
CA HIS A 43 6.22 10.13 -9.69
C HIS A 43 4.73 9.80 -9.55
N CYS A 44 4.39 8.58 -9.13
CA CYS A 44 2.98 8.19 -8.94
C CYS A 44 2.48 8.57 -7.54
N TYR A 45 1.23 9.00 -7.47
CA TYR A 45 0.62 9.41 -6.20
C TYR A 45 -0.81 8.91 -6.10
N VAL A 46 -1.29 8.80 -4.86
CA VAL A 46 -2.70 8.55 -4.56
C VAL A 46 -3.47 9.84 -4.83
N LYS A 47 -4.20 9.91 -5.94
CA LYS A 47 -5.08 11.04 -6.27
C LYS A 47 -6.42 10.99 -5.56
N ARG A 48 -6.82 9.82 -5.05
CA ARG A 48 -8.08 9.63 -4.33
C ARG A 48 -8.01 8.44 -3.39
N GLN A 49 -8.52 8.60 -2.18
CA GLN A 49 -8.66 7.50 -1.22
C GLN A 49 -9.81 6.56 -1.62
N PRO A 50 -9.69 5.25 -1.37
CA PRO A 50 -10.78 4.32 -1.62
C PRO A 50 -11.99 4.64 -0.74
N SER A 51 -13.17 4.73 -1.36
CA SER A 51 -14.43 5.13 -0.71
C SER A 51 -15.51 4.03 -0.78
N SER A 52 -15.26 2.97 -1.54
CA SER A 52 -16.13 1.79 -1.66
C SER A 52 -15.36 0.49 -1.42
N ALA A 53 -16.09 -0.61 -1.19
CA ALA A 53 -15.47 -1.93 -1.05
C ALA A 53 -14.70 -2.34 -2.32
N LYS A 54 -15.22 -1.99 -3.51
CA LYS A 54 -14.54 -2.24 -4.79
C LYS A 54 -13.21 -1.51 -4.87
N GLU A 55 -13.22 -0.21 -4.59
CA GLU A 55 -12.00 0.62 -4.61
C GLU A 55 -10.99 0.19 -3.55
N MET A 56 -11.46 -0.26 -2.39
CA MET A 56 -10.57 -0.81 -1.36
C MET A 56 -9.81 -2.03 -1.86
N TRP A 57 -10.48 -2.95 -2.58
CA TRP A 57 -9.81 -4.10 -3.17
C TRP A 57 -8.87 -3.73 -4.31
N GLN A 58 -9.22 -2.72 -5.13
CA GLN A 58 -8.30 -2.20 -6.15
C GLN A 58 -7.06 -1.55 -5.52
N MET A 59 -7.22 -0.80 -4.44
CA MET A 59 -6.10 -0.26 -3.67
C MET A 59 -5.21 -1.39 -3.13
N ILE A 60 -5.80 -2.40 -2.47
CA ILE A 60 -5.04 -3.58 -1.98
C ILE A 60 -4.33 -4.30 -3.14
N GLY A 61 -5.00 -4.47 -4.28
CA GLY A 61 -4.40 -5.02 -5.49
C GLY A 61 -3.16 -4.24 -5.91
N ALA A 62 -3.24 -2.90 -5.96
CA ALA A 62 -2.10 -2.05 -6.30
C ALA A 62 -0.90 -2.26 -5.35
N LEU A 63 -1.15 -2.45 -4.04
CA LEU A 63 -0.10 -2.79 -3.08
C LEU A 63 0.59 -4.13 -3.37
N THR A 64 -0.12 -5.10 -3.97
CA THR A 64 0.40 -6.44 -4.28
C THR A 64 1.17 -6.52 -5.60
N VAL A 65 0.95 -5.59 -6.54
CA VAL A 65 1.53 -5.64 -7.90
C VAL A 65 2.62 -4.60 -8.16
N GLN A 66 2.87 -3.69 -7.23
CA GLN A 66 3.99 -2.76 -7.34
C GLN A 66 5.34 -3.50 -7.29
N ASP A 67 6.35 -2.97 -7.98
CA ASP A 67 7.69 -3.59 -8.01
C ASP A 67 8.48 -3.37 -6.72
N VAL A 68 8.17 -2.30 -6.01
CA VAL A 68 8.83 -1.84 -4.79
C VAL A 68 7.75 -1.31 -3.84
N ASP A 69 7.85 -1.62 -2.55
CA ASP A 69 6.86 -1.35 -1.49
C ASP A 69 6.64 0.15 -1.15
N CYS A 70 6.37 0.96 -2.18
CA CYS A 70 6.25 2.41 -2.13
C CYS A 70 4.83 2.88 -1.79
N ILE A 71 3.81 2.11 -2.15
CA ILE A 71 2.44 2.34 -1.70
C ILE A 71 2.36 1.84 -0.25
N ARG A 72 1.89 2.69 0.65
CA ARG A 72 1.90 2.42 2.09
C ARG A 72 0.57 2.78 2.72
N TYR A 73 0.33 2.18 3.89
CA TYR A 73 -0.84 2.43 4.72
C TYR A 73 -0.42 2.94 6.10
N LYS A 74 -0.65 4.23 6.38
CA LYS A 74 -0.42 4.83 7.71
C LYS A 74 -1.65 4.81 8.62
N GLY A 75 -2.79 4.33 8.12
CA GLY A 75 -4.01 4.27 8.91
C GLY A 75 -3.96 3.21 10.02
N LYS A 76 -4.93 3.29 10.93
CA LYS A 76 -5.06 2.38 12.09
C LYS A 76 -6.28 1.47 12.03
N ASN A 77 -6.96 1.43 10.88
CA ASN A 77 -8.14 0.58 10.72
C ASN A 77 -7.71 -0.89 10.66
N ARG A 78 -8.04 -1.64 11.72
CA ARG A 78 -7.65 -3.05 11.86
C ARG A 78 -8.19 -3.93 10.72
N VAL A 79 -9.35 -3.62 10.14
CA VAL A 79 -9.89 -4.38 9.01
C VAL A 79 -9.01 -4.22 7.76
N VAL A 80 -8.51 -3.01 7.50
CA VAL A 80 -7.58 -2.77 6.39
C VAL A 80 -6.26 -3.48 6.65
N GLN A 81 -5.71 -3.37 7.86
CA GLN A 81 -4.47 -4.05 8.24
C GLN A 81 -4.58 -5.57 8.09
N ILE A 82 -5.67 -6.19 8.55
CA ILE A 82 -5.91 -7.63 8.42
C ILE A 82 -6.03 -8.04 6.95
N ARG A 83 -6.67 -7.22 6.10
CA ARG A 83 -6.75 -7.51 4.65
C ARG A 83 -5.37 -7.49 3.99
N LEU A 84 -4.54 -6.48 4.31
CA LEU A 84 -3.18 -6.37 3.80
C LEU A 84 -2.32 -7.55 4.26
N ILE A 85 -2.39 -7.91 5.55
CA ILE A 85 -1.74 -9.11 6.08
C ILE A 85 -2.17 -10.36 5.31
N GLY A 86 -3.47 -10.55 5.08
CA GLY A 86 -4.00 -11.74 4.41
C GLY A 86 -3.49 -11.93 2.98
N VAL A 87 -3.10 -10.85 2.29
CA VAL A 87 -2.49 -10.93 0.95
C VAL A 87 -0.97 -10.94 0.98
N GLY A 88 -0.35 -10.84 2.16
CA GLY A 88 1.11 -10.85 2.36
C GLY A 88 1.74 -9.46 2.55
N GLU A 89 0.95 -8.38 2.42
CA GLU A 89 1.43 -6.99 2.37
C GLU A 89 1.41 -6.28 3.72
N GLY A 90 1.57 -7.03 4.82
CA GLY A 90 1.58 -6.45 6.16
C GLY A 90 2.71 -5.44 6.39
N ASP A 91 3.88 -5.61 5.77
CA ASP A 91 5.03 -4.69 5.97
C ASP A 91 4.84 -3.29 5.35
N GLN A 92 3.84 -3.15 4.49
CA GLN A 92 3.46 -1.86 3.92
C GLN A 92 2.59 -1.02 4.88
N CYS A 93 2.19 -1.58 6.04
CA CYS A 93 1.54 -0.84 7.11
C CYS A 93 2.58 -0.15 8.02
N ASP A 94 2.49 1.18 8.15
CA ASP A 94 3.43 1.93 9.02
C ASP A 94 3.16 1.73 10.51
N HIS A 95 1.93 1.35 10.84
CA HIS A 95 1.46 1.21 12.21
C HIS A 95 0.76 -0.13 12.41
N LEU A 96 1.53 -1.20 12.55
CA LEU A 96 1.00 -2.50 12.96
C LEU A 96 1.05 -2.67 14.48
N PRO A 97 -0.12 -2.87 15.14
CA PRO A 97 -0.17 -3.36 16.51
C PRO A 97 0.60 -4.67 16.66
N ARG A 98 1.15 -4.93 17.86
CA ARG A 98 2.01 -6.10 18.13
C ARG A 98 1.35 -7.43 17.75
N ASP A 99 0.07 -7.60 18.07
CA ASP A 99 -0.71 -8.79 17.73
C ASP A 99 -0.84 -8.99 16.22
N LEU A 100 -1.07 -7.91 15.47
CA LEU A 100 -1.15 -7.96 14.02
C LEU A 100 0.23 -8.11 13.35
N LYS A 101 1.29 -7.63 13.99
CA LYS A 101 2.66 -7.89 13.52
C LYS A 101 2.98 -9.38 13.61
N SER A 102 2.67 -10.03 14.74
CA SER A 102 2.83 -11.49 14.88
C SER A 102 2.05 -12.26 13.82
N LEU A 103 0.79 -11.90 13.59
CA LEU A 103 -0.01 -12.51 12.52
C LEU A 103 0.61 -12.28 11.13
N SER A 104 1.12 -11.07 10.86
CA SER A 104 1.81 -10.77 9.60
C SER A 104 3.04 -11.64 9.37
N ASP A 105 3.81 -11.89 10.42
CA ASP A 105 5.04 -12.68 10.33
C ASP A 105 4.71 -14.16 10.11
N GLU A 106 3.67 -14.69 10.75
CA GLU A 106 3.14 -16.04 10.51
C GLU A 106 2.66 -16.22 9.06
N VAL A 107 1.81 -15.30 8.56
CA VAL A 107 1.30 -15.37 7.18
C VAL A 107 2.44 -15.32 6.15
N LYS A 108 3.49 -14.51 6.38
CA LYS A 108 4.66 -14.50 5.50
C LYS A 108 5.44 -15.80 5.53
N ALA A 109 5.63 -16.38 6.72
CA ALA A 109 6.29 -17.67 6.84
C ALA A 109 5.56 -18.73 6.01
N ASP A 110 4.23 -18.82 6.13
CA ASP A 110 3.40 -19.76 5.36
C ASP A 110 3.53 -19.53 3.84
N ARG A 111 3.47 -18.28 3.40
CA ARG A 111 3.60 -17.91 1.97
C ARG A 111 4.99 -18.19 1.40
N SER A 112 6.04 -18.09 2.23
CA SER A 112 7.41 -18.41 1.82
C SER A 112 7.64 -19.91 1.67
N GLY A 113 6.92 -20.75 2.43
CA GLY A 113 6.97 -22.22 2.33
C GLY A 113 6.10 -22.81 1.21
N LEU A 114 5.29 -21.97 0.53
CA LEU A 114 4.50 -22.34 -0.65
C LEU A 114 5.29 -22.19 -1.98
N LYS A 115 6.52 -21.69 -1.93
CA LYS A 115 7.41 -21.56 -3.09
C LYS A 115 8.22 -22.82 -3.35
#